data_AF-A0A2Z4UF20-F1
#
_entry.id   AF-A0A2Z4UF20-F1
#
_cell.length_a   1.000
_cell.length_b   1.000
_cell.length_c   1.000
_cell.angle_alpha   90.00
_cell.angle_beta   90.00
_cell.angle_gamma   90.00
#
_symmetry.space_group_name_H-M   'P 1'
#
loop_
_entity.id
_entity.type
_entity.pdbx_description
1 polymer ?
#
loop_
_entity_poly.entity_id
_entity_poly.type
_entity_poly.pdbx_seq_one_letter_code
_entity_poly.pdbx_strand_id
1 'polypeptide(L)'
;MATATPKRKTAKKKAAKRPATKRKVAKKAPSKKRPAAKSATSNKRATHQTKLDQQIKVISKEIDRVEREGKKVLKDAQTRYDKTVKQLHAERARLEKQVGTLATKSELAYDDVRKGIEAAYRDLSKAVKQAYKHFS
;
A
#
# COMPACT_ATOMS: atom_id res chain seq x y z
N MET A 1 32.08 56.52 -23.86
CA MET A 1 32.90 57.40 -23.00
C MET A 1 31.99 58.37 -22.28
N ALA A 2 32.32 58.71 -21.02
CA ALA A 2 31.75 59.77 -20.17
C ALA A 2 30.29 59.60 -19.73
N THR A 3 29.80 60.01 -18.55
CA THR A 3 30.28 60.33 -17.20
C THR A 3 29.00 60.63 -16.39
N ALA A 4 29.12 60.69 -15.05
CA ALA A 4 28.30 61.52 -14.15
C ALA A 4 26.98 60.95 -13.54
N THR A 5 27.09 60.52 -12.27
CA THR A 5 26.21 60.97 -11.17
C THR A 5 26.43 62.47 -10.88
N PRO A 6 25.68 63.22 -10.01
CA PRO A 6 24.52 62.89 -9.16
C PRO A 6 23.40 64.00 -9.15
N LYS A 7 22.26 63.79 -8.47
CA LYS A 7 21.71 64.76 -7.47
C LYS A 7 20.35 64.34 -6.87
N ARG A 8 20.40 64.30 -5.55
CA ARG A 8 19.35 64.21 -4.52
C ARG A 8 18.34 65.36 -4.61
N LYS A 9 17.04 65.06 -4.51
CA LYS A 9 16.02 65.97 -3.95
C LYS A 9 15.27 65.27 -2.82
N THR A 10 15.45 65.84 -1.64
CA THR A 10 14.74 65.64 -0.38
C THR A 10 13.31 66.17 -0.46
N ALA A 11 12.33 65.49 0.17
CA ALA A 11 11.68 65.97 1.40
C ALA A 11 10.37 65.23 1.75
N LYS A 12 10.26 64.92 3.06
CA LYS A 12 9.02 64.88 3.89
C LYS A 12 8.01 63.73 3.58
N LYS A 13 7.44 63.01 4.55
CA LYS A 13 7.24 63.25 6.00
C LYS A 13 6.61 61.99 6.63
N LYS A 14 6.80 61.84 7.95
CA LYS A 14 6.05 61.00 8.92
C LYS A 14 6.46 59.51 8.92
N ALA A 15 6.68 58.81 10.03
CA ALA A 15 6.50 59.05 11.46
C ALA A 15 7.46 58.05 12.17
N ALA A 16 8.25 58.45 13.18
CA ALA A 16 7.93 58.32 14.61
C ALA A 16 8.95 57.39 15.33
N LYS A 17 9.78 58.05 16.16
CA LYS A 17 10.18 57.68 17.54
C LYS A 17 10.85 56.31 17.82
N ARG A 18 12.14 56.41 18.20
CA ARG A 18 12.95 55.55 19.10
C ARG A 18 12.23 55.28 20.47
N PRO A 19 12.79 54.54 21.46
CA PRO A 19 13.96 53.64 21.54
C PRO A 19 13.68 52.29 22.28
N ALA A 20 14.75 51.49 22.41
CA ALA A 20 14.94 50.27 23.19
C ALA A 20 14.13 50.08 24.49
N THR A 21 13.74 48.82 24.78
CA THR A 21 13.70 48.26 26.15
C THR A 21 13.48 46.74 26.19
N LYS A 22 14.28 46.09 27.05
CA LYS A 22 13.93 44.98 27.94
C LYS A 22 13.68 43.59 27.33
N ARG A 23 14.75 42.78 27.39
CA ARG A 23 14.80 41.46 28.05
C ARG A 23 13.48 41.04 28.71
N LYS A 24 12.74 40.14 28.05
CA LYS A 24 11.88 39.15 28.70
C LYS A 24 12.12 37.79 28.03
N VAL A 25 12.96 37.01 28.69
CA VAL A 25 12.94 35.55 28.59
C VAL A 25 11.59 35.12 29.16
N ALA A 26 10.57 35.05 28.31
CA ALA A 26 9.28 34.48 28.65
C ALA A 26 9.21 33.10 28.00
N LYS A 27 9.45 32.08 28.83
CA LYS A 27 9.00 30.71 28.57
C LYS A 27 7.55 30.75 28.11
N LYS A 28 7.32 30.51 26.82
CA LYS A 28 6.00 30.10 26.33
C LYS A 28 6.24 29.04 25.26
N ALA A 29 5.98 27.80 25.67
CA ALA A 29 5.95 26.65 24.80
C ALA A 29 5.12 26.95 23.54
N PRO A 30 5.58 26.55 22.35
CA PRO A 30 4.70 26.27 21.25
C PRO A 30 4.56 24.75 21.08
N SER A 31 3.31 24.30 21.24
CA SER A 31 2.67 23.29 20.41
C SER A 31 3.27 21.88 20.36
N LYS A 32 2.73 21.03 21.24
CA LYS A 32 2.20 19.70 20.91
C LYS A 32 1.57 19.68 19.49
N LYS A 33 1.83 18.61 18.72
CA LYS A 33 1.30 18.16 17.39
C LYS A 33 2.41 18.14 16.32
N ARG A 34 2.88 17.00 15.79
CA ARG A 34 2.20 15.76 15.38
C ARG A 34 3.16 14.56 15.47
N PRO A 35 2.68 13.40 15.97
CA PRO A 35 3.03 12.12 15.37
C PRO A 35 1.77 11.43 14.82
N ALA A 36 0.86 12.17 14.18
CA ALA A 36 -0.39 11.60 13.67
C ALA A 36 -0.30 11.04 12.25
N ALA A 37 0.79 11.31 11.50
CA ALA A 37 0.91 10.87 10.11
C ALA A 37 1.39 9.41 9.96
N LYS A 38 2.02 8.82 10.98
CA LYS A 38 2.48 7.42 10.93
C LYS A 38 1.42 6.40 11.36
N SER A 39 0.41 6.79 12.16
CA SER A 39 -0.60 5.86 12.67
C SER A 39 -1.77 5.63 11.70
N ALA A 40 -2.15 6.62 10.89
CA ALA A 40 -3.23 6.46 9.91
C ALA A 40 -2.84 5.50 8.76
N THR A 41 -1.59 5.57 8.30
CA THR A 41 -1.11 4.71 7.21
C THR A 41 -0.80 3.29 7.69
N SER A 42 -0.36 3.10 8.95
CA SER A 42 -0.19 1.75 9.50
C SER A 42 -1.52 1.02 9.67
N ASN A 43 -2.58 1.71 10.11
CA ASN A 43 -3.90 1.11 10.28
C ASN A 43 -4.50 0.70 8.94
N LYS A 44 -4.39 1.55 7.90
CA LYS A 44 -4.82 1.17 6.53
C LYS A 44 -4.04 -0.03 6.01
N ARG A 45 -2.71 -0.06 6.17
CA ARG A 45 -1.87 -1.19 5.74
C ARG A 45 -2.24 -2.49 6.45
N ALA A 46 -2.50 -2.45 7.75
CA ALA A 46 -2.96 -3.61 8.50
C ALA A 46 -4.32 -4.11 7.97
N THR A 47 -5.29 -3.23 7.74
CA THR A 47 -6.60 -3.64 7.18
C THR A 47 -6.49 -4.27 5.80
N HIS A 48 -5.60 -3.76 4.94
CA HIS A 48 -5.35 -4.32 3.62
C HIS A 48 -4.69 -5.70 3.70
N GLN A 49 -3.69 -5.88 4.57
CA GLN A 49 -3.07 -7.18 4.79
C GLN A 49 -4.07 -8.20 5.31
N THR A 50 -4.88 -7.85 6.32
CA THR A 50 -5.92 -8.75 6.84
C THR A 50 -6.92 -9.14 5.74
N LYS A 51 -7.30 -8.21 4.87
CA LYS A 51 -8.17 -8.51 3.73
C LYS A 51 -7.51 -9.50 2.75
N LEU A 52 -6.24 -9.29 2.41
CA LEU A 52 -5.48 -10.20 1.55
C LEU A 52 -5.35 -11.60 2.17
N ASP A 53 -5.09 -11.67 3.48
CA ASP A 53 -5.02 -12.95 4.21
C ASP A 53 -6.37 -13.68 4.21
N GLN A 54 -7.47 -12.95 4.41
CA GLN A 54 -8.82 -13.51 4.32
C GLN A 54 -9.11 -14.03 2.90
N GLN A 55 -8.74 -13.26 1.89
CA GLN A 55 -8.88 -13.65 0.49
C GLN A 55 -8.10 -14.93 0.18
N ILE A 56 -6.85 -15.03 0.62
CA ILE A 56 -6.04 -16.24 0.50
C ILE A 56 -6.76 -17.42 1.17
N LYS A 57 -7.23 -17.28 2.40
CA LYS A 57 -7.96 -18.34 3.13
C LYS A 57 -9.22 -18.81 2.39
N VAL A 58 -9.96 -17.89 1.76
CA VAL A 58 -11.15 -18.24 0.96
C VAL A 58 -10.73 -19.07 -0.25
N ILE A 59 -9.73 -18.63 -1.02
CA ILE A 59 -9.23 -19.39 -2.16
C ILE A 59 -8.66 -20.74 -1.73
N SER A 60 -7.96 -20.83 -0.60
CA SER A 60 -7.44 -22.11 -0.09
C SER A 60 -8.57 -23.14 0.06
N LYS A 61 -9.70 -22.74 0.66
CA LYS A 61 -10.87 -23.61 0.81
C LYS A 61 -11.46 -24.03 -0.53
N GLU A 62 -11.49 -23.12 -1.51
CA GLU A 62 -11.97 -23.44 -2.85
C GLU A 62 -11.02 -24.42 -3.57
N ILE A 63 -9.71 -24.24 -3.46
CA ILE A 63 -8.69 -25.17 -3.99
C ILE A 63 -8.82 -26.54 -3.32
N ASP A 64 -9.00 -26.61 -2.01
CA ASP A 64 -9.19 -27.86 -1.28
C ASP A 64 -10.48 -28.60 -1.69
N ARG A 65 -11.50 -27.86 -2.10
CA ARG A 65 -12.76 -28.42 -2.63
C ARG A 65 -12.54 -28.97 -4.04
N VAL A 66 -11.89 -28.18 -4.89
CA VAL A 66 -11.46 -28.56 -6.25
C VAL A 66 -10.61 -29.83 -6.22
N GLU A 67 -9.65 -29.93 -5.30
CA GLU A 67 -8.80 -31.11 -5.14
C GLU A 67 -9.61 -32.34 -4.72
N ARG A 68 -10.57 -32.19 -3.81
CA ARG A 68 -11.44 -33.29 -3.36
C ARG A 68 -12.34 -33.81 -4.48
N GLU A 69 -12.93 -32.94 -5.28
CA GLU A 69 -13.72 -33.36 -6.45
C GLU A 69 -12.82 -33.97 -7.53
N GLY A 70 -11.64 -33.38 -7.78
CA GLY A 70 -10.64 -33.87 -8.73
C GLY A 70 -10.06 -35.26 -8.39
N LYS A 71 -10.16 -35.71 -7.13
CA LYS A 71 -9.76 -37.08 -6.72
C LYS A 71 -10.84 -38.13 -7.00
N LYS A 72 -12.10 -37.75 -7.23
CA LYS A 72 -13.23 -38.69 -7.44
C LYS A 72 -13.42 -39.13 -8.90
N VAL A 73 -12.64 -38.58 -9.81
CA VAL A 73 -12.82 -38.67 -11.26
C VAL A 73 -11.83 -39.67 -11.87
N LEU A 74 -12.20 -40.22 -13.04
CA LEU A 74 -11.45 -41.28 -13.74
C LEU A 74 -9.97 -40.94 -13.99
N LYS A 75 -9.09 -41.96 -14.05
CA LYS A 75 -7.62 -41.84 -14.13
C LYS A 75 -7.08 -40.87 -15.21
N ASP A 76 -7.67 -40.83 -16.40
CA ASP A 76 -7.23 -39.93 -17.47
C ASP A 76 -7.52 -38.46 -17.15
N ALA A 77 -8.68 -38.21 -16.54
CA ALA A 77 -9.07 -36.90 -16.11
C ALA A 77 -8.26 -36.50 -14.85
N GLN A 78 -8.00 -37.45 -13.94
CA GLN A 78 -7.18 -37.29 -12.73
C GLN A 78 -5.81 -36.67 -13.03
N THR A 79 -5.12 -37.10 -14.09
CA THR A 79 -3.81 -36.52 -14.45
C THR A 79 -3.91 -35.04 -14.85
N ARG A 80 -4.97 -34.65 -15.58
CA ARG A 80 -5.23 -33.24 -15.93
C ARG A 80 -5.66 -32.43 -14.69
N TYR A 81 -6.41 -33.05 -13.80
CA TYR A 81 -6.82 -32.45 -12.53
C TYR A 81 -5.65 -32.20 -11.60
N ASP A 82 -4.78 -33.19 -11.39
CA ASP A 82 -3.59 -33.04 -10.56
C ASP A 82 -2.67 -31.92 -11.06
N LYS A 83 -2.53 -31.77 -12.38
CA LYS A 83 -1.77 -30.64 -12.96
C LYS A 83 -2.41 -29.29 -12.62
N THR A 84 -3.73 -29.18 -12.79
CA THR A 84 -4.48 -27.95 -12.50
C THR A 84 -4.43 -27.61 -11.02
N VAL A 85 -4.67 -28.59 -10.14
CA VAL A 85 -4.61 -28.46 -8.68
C VAL A 85 -3.20 -28.05 -8.23
N LYS A 86 -2.14 -28.67 -8.77
CA LYS A 86 -0.75 -28.29 -8.47
C LYS A 86 -0.44 -26.86 -8.89
N GLN A 87 -0.92 -26.41 -10.06
CA GLN A 87 -0.77 -25.02 -10.49
C GLN A 87 -1.47 -24.06 -9.53
N LEU A 88 -2.72 -24.35 -9.14
CA LEU A 88 -3.47 -23.53 -8.19
C LEU A 88 -2.75 -23.43 -6.83
N HIS A 89 -2.20 -24.54 -6.32
CA HIS A 89 -1.39 -24.54 -5.10
C HIS A 89 -0.11 -23.70 -5.24
N ALA A 90 0.58 -23.80 -6.38
CA ALA A 90 1.77 -23.01 -6.64
C ALA A 90 1.47 -21.50 -6.70
N GLU A 91 0.38 -21.11 -7.36
CA GLU A 91 -0.06 -19.72 -7.42
C GLU A 91 -0.48 -19.19 -6.04
N ARG A 92 -1.22 -19.98 -5.26
CA ARG A 92 -1.54 -19.64 -3.86
C ARG A 92 -0.28 -19.41 -3.04
N ALA A 93 0.70 -20.33 -3.09
CA ALA A 93 1.94 -20.21 -2.34
C ALA A 93 2.75 -18.98 -2.76
N ARG A 94 2.72 -18.62 -4.05
CA ARG A 94 3.31 -17.37 -4.56
C ARG A 94 2.60 -16.14 -3.97
N LEU A 95 1.27 -16.16 -3.93
CA LEU A 95 0.45 -15.11 -3.35
C LEU A 95 0.75 -14.91 -1.85
N GLU A 96 0.82 -15.99 -1.08
CA GLU A 96 1.19 -15.97 0.35
C GLU A 96 2.56 -15.34 0.57
N LYS A 97 3.56 -15.72 -0.23
CA LYS A 97 4.90 -15.11 -0.18
C LYS A 97 4.85 -13.62 -0.52
N GLN A 98 4.07 -13.22 -1.52
CA GLN A 98 3.93 -11.82 -1.90
C GLN A 98 3.24 -11.00 -0.80
N VAL A 99 2.20 -11.53 -0.14
CA VAL A 99 1.55 -10.86 0.99
C VAL A 99 2.49 -10.76 2.19
N GLY A 100 3.26 -11.80 2.50
CA GLY A 100 4.26 -11.76 3.57
C GLY A 100 5.36 -10.72 3.33
N THR A 101 5.78 -10.55 2.08
CA THR A 101 6.76 -9.52 1.69
C THR A 101 6.16 -8.13 1.49
N LEU A 102 4.83 -8.01 1.37
CA LEU A 102 4.15 -6.72 1.23
C LEU A 102 4.36 -5.83 2.46
N ALA A 103 4.46 -6.42 3.65
CA ALA A 103 4.71 -5.70 4.91
C ALA A 103 6.08 -4.99 4.95
N THR A 104 7.07 -5.51 4.22
CA THR A 104 8.44 -4.98 4.22
C THR A 104 8.71 -3.97 3.10
N LYS A 105 7.75 -3.76 2.19
CA LYS A 105 7.88 -2.78 1.10
C LYS A 105 7.69 -1.34 1.60
N SER A 106 8.41 -0.41 0.96
CA SER A 106 8.24 1.03 1.18
C SER A 106 6.87 1.51 0.69
N GLU A 107 6.36 2.62 1.23
CA GLU A 107 5.01 3.10 0.88
C GLU A 107 4.81 3.35 -0.63
N LEU A 108 5.84 3.79 -1.33
CA LEU A 108 5.81 4.00 -2.78
C LEU A 108 5.60 2.69 -3.56
N ALA A 109 6.24 1.59 -3.13
CA ALA A 109 6.08 0.29 -3.77
C ALA A 109 4.90 -0.52 -3.23
N TYR A 110 4.36 -0.15 -2.06
CA TYR A 110 3.31 -0.89 -1.39
C TYR A 110 2.03 -0.95 -2.23
N ASP A 111 1.57 0.18 -2.77
CA ASP A 111 0.32 0.20 -3.54
C ASP A 111 0.43 -0.56 -4.85
N ASP A 112 1.57 -0.50 -5.54
CA ASP A 112 1.78 -1.25 -6.79
C ASP A 112 1.87 -2.76 -6.54
N VAL A 113 2.61 -3.18 -5.50
CA VAL A 113 2.68 -4.58 -5.11
C VAL A 113 1.32 -5.09 -4.63
N ARG A 114 0.58 -4.30 -3.84
CA ARG A 114 -0.78 -4.64 -3.41
C ARG A 114 -1.72 -4.84 -4.60
N LYS A 115 -1.71 -3.93 -5.58
CA LYS A 115 -2.51 -4.07 -6.80
C LYS A 115 -2.12 -5.32 -7.58
N GLY A 116 -0.82 -5.63 -7.66
CA GLY A 116 -0.33 -6.86 -8.29
C GLY A 116 -0.84 -8.12 -7.58
N ILE A 117 -0.82 -8.13 -6.25
CA ILE A 117 -1.36 -9.24 -5.45
C ILE A 117 -2.88 -9.37 -5.65
N GLU A 118 -3.61 -8.26 -5.65
CA GLU A 118 -5.07 -8.28 -5.79
C GLU A 118 -5.50 -8.66 -7.22
N ALA A 119 -4.68 -8.35 -8.24
CA ALA A 119 -4.83 -8.86 -9.60
C ALA A 119 -4.56 -10.38 -9.66
N ALA A 120 -3.43 -10.84 -9.12
CA ALA A 120 -3.09 -12.27 -9.04
C ALA A 120 -4.18 -13.06 -8.31
N TYR A 121 -4.74 -12.50 -7.23
CA TYR A 121 -5.85 -13.10 -6.49
C TYR A 121 -7.11 -13.23 -7.37
N ARG A 122 -7.44 -12.19 -8.15
CA ARG A 122 -8.59 -12.22 -9.06
C ARG A 122 -8.43 -13.29 -10.13
N ASP A 123 -7.23 -13.42 -10.70
CA ASP A 123 -6.97 -14.41 -11.73
C ASP A 123 -6.96 -15.83 -11.15
N LEU A 124 -6.36 -16.03 -9.97
CA LEU A 124 -6.44 -17.29 -9.25
C LEU A 124 -7.90 -17.65 -8.90
N SER A 125 -8.71 -16.71 -8.41
CA SER A 125 -10.14 -16.96 -8.12
C SER A 125 -10.91 -17.35 -9.37
N LYS A 126 -10.64 -16.72 -10.52
CA LYS A 126 -11.26 -17.11 -11.80
C LYS A 126 -10.82 -18.51 -12.21
N ALA A 127 -9.53 -18.81 -12.11
CA ALA A 127 -8.99 -20.12 -12.45
C ALA A 127 -9.62 -21.21 -11.59
N VAL A 128 -9.71 -21.01 -10.27
CA VAL A 128 -10.40 -21.93 -9.35
C VAL A 128 -11.87 -22.11 -9.71
N LYS A 129 -12.60 -21.03 -10.04
CA LYS A 129 -14.01 -21.12 -10.46
C LYS A 129 -14.20 -21.83 -11.79
N GLN A 130 -13.33 -21.57 -12.77
CA GLN A 130 -13.36 -22.27 -14.06
C GLN A 130 -13.06 -23.74 -13.88
N ALA A 131 -12.02 -24.05 -13.11
CA ALA A 131 -11.67 -25.39 -12.71
C ALA A 131 -12.89 -26.07 -12.06
N TYR A 132 -13.52 -25.43 -11.07
CA TYR A 132 -14.73 -25.94 -10.41
C TYR A 132 -15.90 -26.20 -11.37
N LYS A 133 -16.16 -25.30 -12.33
CA LYS A 133 -17.19 -25.53 -13.37
C LYS A 133 -16.86 -26.70 -14.29
N HIS A 134 -15.59 -27.01 -14.50
CA HIS A 134 -15.16 -28.20 -15.21
C HIS A 134 -15.21 -29.47 -14.32
N PHE A 135 -15.36 -29.33 -13.00
CA PHE A 135 -15.41 -30.44 -12.03
C PHE A 135 -16.82 -30.81 -11.57
N SER A 136 -17.80 -29.90 -11.73
CA SER A 136 -19.23 -30.12 -11.45
C SER A 136 -19.97 -30.61 -12.68
#